data_AF-A0AB94IJQ1-F1
#
_entry.id   AF-A0AB94IJQ1-F1
#
_cell.length_a   1.000
_cell.length_b   1.000
_cell.length_c   1.000
_cell.angle_alpha   90.00
_cell.angle_beta   90.00
_cell.angle_gamma   90.00
#
_symmetry.space_group_name_H-M   'P 1'
#
loop_
_entity.id
_entity.type
_entity.pdbx_description
1 polymer ?
#
loop_
_entity_poly.entity_id
_entity_poly.type
_entity_poly.pdbx_seq_one_letter_code
_entity_poly.pdbx_strand_id
1 'polypeptide(L)'
;MKSNVRNIVAGVLLALLTIRTFITFTSPISYQLFALFLAYTACVYLGAALSDSRITWISIEFAVSFIFLNCALLGLLYSPIWIGLGFILHGIWDMLHHPKIIKTSVVKWFPPICAVFDFIVAVFIVRFY
;
A
#
# COMPACT_ATOMS: atom_id res chain seq x y z
N MET A 1 17.25 -14.51 -7.45
CA MET A 1 18.12 -13.42 -6.95
C MET A 1 18.03 -12.14 -7.81
N LYS A 2 18.33 -12.18 -9.12
CA LYS A 2 18.23 -11.00 -10.02
C LYS A 2 16.84 -10.36 -10.07
N SER A 3 15.76 -11.16 -9.99
CA SER A 3 14.38 -10.67 -9.94
C SER A 3 14.06 -9.82 -8.71
N ASN A 4 14.65 -10.16 -7.56
CA ASN A 4 14.34 -9.50 -6.29
C ASN A 4 14.99 -8.13 -6.22
N VAL A 5 16.24 -8.02 -6.67
CA VAL A 5 16.95 -6.73 -6.77
C VAL A 5 16.19 -5.77 -7.67
N ARG A 6 15.72 -6.24 -8.84
CA ARG A 6 14.93 -5.42 -9.75
C ARG A 6 13.64 -4.89 -9.09
N ASN A 7 12.93 -5.75 -8.36
CA ASN A 7 11.69 -5.35 -7.68
C ASN A 7 11.97 -4.34 -6.55
N ILE A 8 13.05 -4.53 -5.78
CA ILE A 8 13.47 -3.56 -4.75
C ILE A 8 13.78 -2.21 -5.38
N VAL A 9 14.61 -2.19 -6.44
CA VAL A 9 14.95 -0.95 -7.15
C VAL A 9 13.70 -0.27 -7.70
N ALA A 10 12.80 -1.03 -8.32
CA ALA A 10 11.53 -0.48 -8.82
C ALA A 10 10.68 0.12 -7.69
N GLY A 11 10.53 -0.57 -6.55
CA GLY A 11 9.80 -0.07 -5.39
C GLY A 11 10.39 1.23 -4.83
N VAL A 12 11.71 1.31 -4.69
CA VAL A 12 12.42 2.52 -4.26
C VAL A 12 12.17 3.68 -5.23
N LEU A 13 12.37 3.45 -6.54
CA LEU A 13 12.21 4.50 -7.54
C LEU A 13 10.77 5.01 -7.60
N LEU A 14 9.78 4.12 -7.55
CA LEU A 14 8.37 4.50 -7.53
C LEU A 14 8.02 5.27 -6.26
N ALA A 15 8.52 4.86 -5.08
CA ALA A 15 8.28 5.58 -3.84
C ALA A 15 8.85 7.00 -3.88
N LEU A 16 10.11 7.14 -4.29
CA LEU A 16 10.76 8.45 -4.41
C LEU A 16 10.05 9.34 -5.43
N LEU A 17 9.62 8.77 -6.57
CA LEU A 17 8.86 9.51 -7.57
C LEU A 17 7.50 9.96 -7.05
N THR A 18 6.75 9.08 -6.39
CA THR A 18 5.45 9.42 -5.80
C THR A 18 5.60 10.46 -4.71
N ILE A 19 6.56 10.29 -3.79
CA ILE A 19 6.85 11.28 -2.75
C ILE A 19 7.19 12.62 -3.39
N ARG A 20 8.14 12.64 -4.34
CA ARG A 20 8.54 13.87 -5.03
C ARG A 20 7.36 14.55 -5.70
N THR A 21 6.45 13.79 -6.29
CA THR A 21 5.27 14.32 -6.97
C THR A 21 4.23 14.85 -5.98
N PHE A 22 3.95 14.15 -4.89
CA PHE A 22 2.90 14.57 -3.95
C PHE A 22 3.34 15.76 -3.09
N ILE A 23 4.63 15.90 -2.78
CA ILE A 23 5.15 17.04 -2.01
C ILE A 23 5.22 18.34 -2.81
N THR A 24 5.02 18.33 -4.14
CA THR A 24 4.89 19.59 -4.88
C THR A 24 3.58 20.30 -4.58
N PHE A 25 2.60 19.58 -4.04
CA PHE A 25 1.35 20.15 -3.55
C PHE A 25 1.51 20.59 -2.09
N THR A 26 0.87 21.70 -1.72
CA THR A 26 0.87 22.20 -0.34
C THR A 26 -0.01 21.32 0.56
N SER A 27 0.26 21.36 1.88
CA SER A 27 -0.65 20.79 2.87
C SER A 27 -2.00 21.54 2.83
N PRO A 28 -3.16 20.84 2.89
CA PRO A 28 -3.34 19.42 3.20
C PRO A 28 -3.34 18.46 2.00
N ILE A 29 -3.32 18.99 0.76
CA ILE A 29 -3.46 18.20 -0.47
C ILE A 29 -2.39 17.10 -0.56
N SER A 30 -1.17 17.43 -0.14
CA SER A 30 -0.04 16.49 -0.19
C SER A 30 -0.31 15.17 0.56
N TYR A 31 -0.70 15.23 1.83
CA TYR A 31 -1.01 14.00 2.58
C TYR A 31 -2.35 13.39 2.19
N GLN A 32 -3.29 14.19 1.66
CA GLN A 32 -4.53 13.67 1.09
C GLN A 32 -4.28 12.76 -0.11
N LEU A 33 -3.33 13.11 -0.97
CA LEU A 33 -2.93 12.26 -2.09
C LEU A 33 -2.34 10.92 -1.61
N PHE A 34 -1.53 10.92 -0.54
CA PHE A 34 -1.05 9.69 0.07
C PHE A 34 -2.18 8.83 0.67
N ALA A 35 -3.17 9.44 1.33
CA ALA A 35 -4.35 8.74 1.84
C ALA A 35 -5.16 8.09 0.70
N LEU A 36 -5.38 8.82 -0.39
CA LEU A 36 -6.05 8.30 -1.58
C LEU A 36 -5.26 7.15 -2.21
N PHE A 37 -3.92 7.28 -2.27
CA PHE A 37 -3.06 6.24 -2.82
C PHE A 37 -3.10 4.96 -1.99
N LEU A 38 -3.08 5.06 -0.66
CA LEU A 38 -3.25 3.92 0.25
C LEU A 38 -4.58 3.19 0.02
N ALA A 39 -5.68 3.93 -0.10
CA ALA A 39 -6.99 3.35 -0.37
C ALA A 39 -7.05 2.71 -1.76
N TYR A 40 -6.40 3.33 -2.76
CA TYR A 40 -6.32 2.80 -4.12
C TYR A 40 -5.54 1.48 -4.20
N THR A 41 -4.36 1.40 -3.57
CA THR A 41 -3.53 0.18 -3.60
C THR A 41 -4.19 -0.98 -2.86
N ALA A 42 -4.86 -0.71 -1.74
CA ALA A 42 -5.65 -1.68 -1.00
C ALA A 42 -6.71 -2.41 -1.86
N CYS A 43 -7.30 -1.71 -2.82
CA CYS A 43 -8.31 -2.28 -3.72
C CYS A 43 -7.73 -3.26 -4.76
N VAL A 44 -6.41 -3.29 -4.97
CA VAL A 44 -5.79 -4.19 -5.96
C VAL A 44 -6.03 -5.65 -5.58
N TYR A 45 -5.82 -6.02 -4.31
CA TYR A 45 -6.05 -7.38 -3.85
C TYR A 45 -7.53 -7.77 -3.83
N LEU A 46 -8.41 -6.85 -3.43
CA LEU A 46 -9.85 -7.07 -3.50
C LEU A 46 -10.29 -7.33 -4.95
N GLY A 47 -9.85 -6.51 -5.90
CA GLY A 47 -10.12 -6.72 -7.32
C GLY A 47 -9.59 -8.06 -7.83
N ALA A 48 -8.37 -8.43 -7.41
CA ALA A 48 -7.78 -9.72 -7.75
C ALA A 48 -8.59 -10.90 -7.18
N ALA A 49 -9.01 -10.83 -5.91
CA ALA A 49 -9.84 -11.84 -5.27
C ALA A 49 -11.22 -11.97 -5.94
N LEU A 50 -11.85 -10.85 -6.30
CA LEU A 50 -13.11 -10.85 -7.05
C LEU A 50 -12.95 -11.53 -8.41
N SER A 51 -11.84 -11.29 -9.12
CA SER A 51 -11.57 -11.94 -10.41
C SER A 51 -11.35 -13.46 -10.31
N ASP A 52 -10.89 -13.92 -9.15
CA ASP A 52 -10.55 -15.31 -8.85
C ASP A 52 -11.70 -16.10 -8.20
N SER A 53 -12.78 -15.43 -7.80
CA SER A 53 -14.09 -16.00 -7.39
C SER A 53 -14.08 -16.94 -6.18
N ARG A 54 -12.95 -17.05 -5.45
CA ARG A 54 -12.88 -17.81 -4.19
C ARG A 54 -13.38 -16.97 -3.02
N ILE A 55 -14.59 -17.26 -2.53
CA ILE A 55 -15.27 -16.51 -1.46
C ILE A 55 -14.38 -16.28 -0.24
N THR A 56 -13.60 -17.27 0.18
CA THR A 56 -12.66 -17.14 1.30
C THR A 56 -11.70 -15.95 1.13
N TRP A 57 -11.11 -15.78 -0.06
CA TRP A 57 -10.18 -14.69 -0.32
C TRP A 57 -10.90 -13.37 -0.56
N ILE A 58 -12.08 -13.39 -1.19
CA ILE A 58 -12.91 -12.19 -1.34
C ILE A 58 -13.23 -11.60 0.04
N SER A 59 -13.67 -12.41 1.00
CA SER A 59 -13.99 -11.93 2.35
C SER A 59 -12.76 -11.38 3.08
N ILE A 60 -11.61 -12.04 2.96
CA ILE A 60 -10.35 -11.58 3.59
C ILE A 60 -9.89 -10.26 2.98
N GLU A 61 -9.77 -10.18 1.65
CA GLU A 61 -9.31 -8.95 0.99
C GLU A 61 -10.30 -7.81 1.14
N PHE A 62 -11.60 -8.09 1.22
CA PHE A 62 -12.61 -7.08 1.50
C PHE A 62 -12.41 -6.49 2.90
N ALA A 63 -12.28 -7.35 3.93
CA ALA A 63 -12.03 -6.90 5.30
C ALA A 63 -10.72 -6.10 5.42
N VAL A 64 -9.65 -6.56 4.77
CA VAL A 64 -8.36 -5.88 4.77
C VAL A 64 -8.41 -4.55 4.02
N SER A 65 -9.06 -4.49 2.87
CA SER A 65 -9.26 -3.23 2.14
C SER A 65 -10.01 -2.19 2.98
N PHE A 66 -10.98 -2.64 3.79
CA PHE A 66 -11.71 -1.78 4.72
C PHE A 66 -10.81 -1.23 5.83
N ILE A 67 -9.88 -2.03 6.36
CA ILE A 67 -8.88 -1.58 7.34
C ILE A 67 -8.04 -0.42 6.76
N PHE A 68 -7.56 -0.57 5.52
CA PHE A 68 -6.75 0.48 4.88
C PHE A 68 -7.55 1.73 4.54
N LEU A 69 -8.81 1.58 4.09
CA LEU A 69 -9.73 2.70 3.92
C LEU A 69 -9.92 3.48 5.24
N ASN A 70 -10.07 2.77 6.36
CA ASN A 70 -10.20 3.41 7.67
C ASN A 70 -8.90 4.11 8.10
N CYS A 71 -7.73 3.51 7.85
CA CYS A 71 -6.44 4.17 8.12
C CYS A 71 -6.30 5.48 7.32
N ALA A 72 -6.67 5.45 6.03
CA ALA A 72 -6.71 6.65 5.20
C ALA A 72 -7.69 7.69 5.77
N LEU A 73 -8.91 7.29 6.13
CA LEU A 73 -9.93 8.18 6.70
C LEU A 73 -9.48 8.82 8.03
N LEU A 74 -8.95 8.03 8.97
CA LEU A 74 -8.39 8.53 10.22
C LEU A 74 -7.21 9.48 9.97
N GLY A 75 -6.44 9.21 8.92
CA GLY A 75 -5.39 10.06 8.38
C GLY A 75 -5.86 11.45 8.02
N LEU A 76 -7.01 11.52 7.34
CA LEU A 76 -7.63 12.76 6.90
C LEU A 76 -8.33 13.52 8.03
N LEU A 77 -8.97 12.79 8.95
CA LEU A 77 -9.79 13.38 10.01
C LEU A 77 -9.00 13.82 11.24
N TYR A 78 -7.93 13.10 11.59
CA TYR A 78 -7.25 13.29 12.88
C TYR A 78 -5.77 13.61 12.73
N SER A 79 -4.99 12.78 12.03
CA SER A 79 -3.55 12.99 11.90
C SER A 79 -2.97 12.14 10.76
N PRO A 80 -2.08 12.70 9.91
CA PRO A 80 -1.39 11.95 8.86
C PRO A 80 -0.65 10.70 9.34
N ILE A 81 -0.34 10.58 10.63
CA ILE A 81 0.30 9.39 11.21
C ILE A 81 -0.48 8.11 10.91
N TRP A 82 -1.81 8.16 10.85
CA TRP A 82 -2.65 7.01 10.51
C TRP A 82 -2.45 6.54 9.07
N ILE A 83 -2.10 7.45 8.15
CA ILE A 83 -1.74 7.11 6.77
C ILE A 83 -0.41 6.34 6.78
N GLY A 84 0.57 6.82 7.55
CA GLY A 84 1.86 6.14 7.73
C GLY A 84 1.70 4.74 8.30
N LEU A 85 0.88 4.57 9.35
CA LEU A 85 0.52 3.26 9.90
C LEU A 85 -0.18 2.36 8.88
N GLY A 86 -1.09 2.94 8.09
CA GLY A 86 -1.77 2.23 7.01
C GLY A 86 -0.81 1.66 5.98
N PHE A 87 0.18 2.44 5.55
CA PHE A 87 1.25 1.95 4.65
C PHE A 87 2.11 0.86 5.31
N ILE A 88 2.48 0.98 6.59
CA ILE A 88 3.21 -0.11 7.30
C ILE A 88 2.40 -1.41 7.26
N LEU A 89 1.11 -1.33 7.61
CA LEU A 89 0.23 -2.49 7.60
C LEU A 89 0.04 -3.07 6.18
N HIS A 90 -0.05 -2.22 5.17
CA HIS A 90 -0.15 -2.64 3.77
C HIS A 90 1.13 -3.35 3.31
N GLY A 91 2.31 -2.80 3.63
CA GLY A 91 3.57 -3.45 3.29
C GLY A 91 3.76 -4.80 3.99
N ILE A 92 3.26 -4.95 5.22
CA ILE A 92 3.18 -6.25 5.90
C ILE A 92 2.22 -7.20 5.18
N TRP A 93 1.05 -6.70 4.75
CA TRP A 93 0.08 -7.49 3.98
C TRP A 93 0.66 -7.99 2.65
N ASP A 94 1.41 -7.15 1.95
CA ASP A 94 2.17 -7.53 0.74
C ASP A 94 3.20 -8.62 1.04
N MET A 95 3.90 -8.53 2.17
CA MET A 95 4.84 -9.56 2.61
C MET A 95 4.12 -10.89 2.90
N LEU A 96 2.91 -10.89 3.46
CA LEU A 96 2.15 -12.12 3.74
C LEU A 96 1.71 -12.87 2.46
N HIS A 97 1.65 -12.19 1.31
CA HIS A 97 1.49 -12.84 0.02
C HIS A 97 2.73 -13.65 -0.40
N HIS A 98 3.87 -13.48 0.28
CA HIS A 98 5.12 -14.22 0.06
C HIS A 98 5.55 -14.97 1.35
N PRO A 99 5.46 -16.31 1.46
CA PRO A 99 5.45 -17.35 0.42
C PRO A 99 4.07 -18.00 0.20
N LYS A 100 3.03 -17.21 -0.14
CA LYS A 100 1.63 -17.65 -0.32
C LYS A 100 0.91 -18.08 0.96
N ILE A 101 1.16 -17.39 2.09
CA ILE A 101 0.29 -17.53 3.28
C ILE A 101 -1.13 -17.08 2.88
N ILE A 102 -1.21 -15.93 2.23
CA ILE A 102 -2.40 -15.45 1.51
C ILE A 102 -2.30 -15.93 0.06
N LYS A 103 -3.39 -16.54 -0.45
CA LYS A 103 -3.39 -17.20 -1.77
C LYS A 103 -4.17 -16.43 -2.84
N THR A 104 -4.52 -15.18 -2.59
CA THR A 104 -5.11 -14.27 -3.58
C THR A 104 -4.21 -14.21 -4.81
N SER A 105 -4.80 -14.42 -5.99
CA SER A 105 -4.04 -14.56 -7.24
C SER A 105 -3.71 -13.19 -7.81
N VAL A 106 -2.47 -12.72 -7.63
CA VAL A 106 -1.97 -11.46 -8.20
C VAL A 106 -0.68 -11.69 -8.99
N VAL A 107 -0.33 -10.75 -9.87
CA VAL A 107 0.94 -10.79 -10.60
C VAL A 107 2.12 -10.76 -9.63
N LYS A 108 3.06 -11.69 -9.80
CA LYS A 108 4.14 -11.98 -8.82
C LYS A 108 5.06 -10.80 -8.48
N TRP A 109 5.19 -9.83 -9.38
CA TRP A 109 6.04 -8.66 -9.16
C TRP A 109 5.40 -7.60 -8.27
N PHE A 110 4.07 -7.63 -8.12
CA PHE A 110 3.33 -6.57 -7.43
C PHE A 110 3.61 -6.54 -5.92
N PRO A 111 3.39 -7.63 -5.15
CA PRO A 111 3.63 -7.60 -3.70
C PRO A 111 5.05 -7.16 -3.29
N PRO A 112 6.15 -7.67 -3.88
CA PRO A 112 7.49 -7.24 -3.44
C PRO A 112 7.84 -5.80 -3.83
N ILE A 113 7.27 -5.25 -4.91
CA ILE A 113 7.45 -3.84 -5.27
C ILE A 113 6.68 -2.95 -4.29
N CYS A 114 5.42 -3.32 -4.01
CA CYS A 114 4.52 -2.56 -3.14
C CYS A 114 5.00 -2.54 -1.69
N ALA A 115 5.48 -3.68 -1.17
CA ALA A 115 6.06 -3.74 0.18
C ALA A 115 7.21 -2.73 0.37
N VAL A 116 8.14 -2.65 -0.58
CA VAL A 116 9.26 -1.70 -0.51
C VAL A 116 8.76 -0.26 -0.62
N PHE A 117 7.82 -0.02 -1.53
CA PHE A 117 7.19 1.29 -1.71
C PHE A 117 6.55 1.78 -0.40
N ASP A 118 5.76 0.92 0.23
CA ASP A 118 4.96 1.25 1.41
C ASP A 118 5.83 1.62 2.60
N PHE A 119 6.89 0.87 2.89
CA PHE A 119 7.77 1.18 4.00
C PHE A 119 8.50 2.52 3.81
N ILE A 120 8.90 2.86 2.58
CA ILE A 120 9.54 4.14 2.28
C ILE A 120 8.54 5.29 2.46
N VAL A 121 7.33 5.15 1.92
CA VAL A 121 6.27 6.16 2.07
C VAL A 121 5.85 6.31 3.53
N ALA A 122 5.73 5.21 4.27
CA ALA A 122 5.42 5.25 5.70
C ALA A 122 6.46 6.02 6.50
N VAL A 123 7.75 5.74 6.31
CA VAL A 123 8.84 6.47 6.99
C VAL A 123 8.80 7.95 6.63
N PHE A 124 8.55 8.27 5.36
CA PHE A 124 8.38 9.66 4.94
C PHE A 124 7.23 10.34 5.67
N ILE A 125 6.03 9.74 5.67
CA ILE A 125 4.85 10.33 6.32
C ILE A 125 5.10 10.54 7.81
N VAL A 126 5.56 9.51 8.52
CA VAL A 126 5.82 9.56 9.97
C VAL A 126 6.85 10.63 10.34
N ARG A 127 7.81 10.92 9.44
CA ARG A 127 8.90 11.85 9.74
C ARG A 127 8.58 13.30 9.38
N PHE A 128 7.74 13.53 8.39
CA PHE A 128 7.56 14.85 7.75
C PHE A 128 6.14 15.41 7.83
N TYR A 129 5.15 14.63 8.25
CA TYR A 129 3.79 15.10 8.57
C TYR A 129 3.42 14.76 10.01
#